data_AF-A0LWF6-F1
#
_entry.id   AF-A0LWF6-F1
#
_cell.length_a   1.000
_cell.length_b   1.000
_cell.length_c   1.000
_cell.angle_alpha   90.00
_cell.angle_beta   90.00
_cell.angle_gamma   90.00
#
_symmetry.space_group_name_H-M   'P 1'
#
loop_
_entity.id
_entity.type
_entity.pdbx_description
1 polymer ?
#
loop_
_entity_poly.entity_id
_entity_poly.type
_entity_poly.pdbx_seq_one_letter_code
_entity_poly.pdbx_strand_id
1 'polypeptide(L)'
;MAGRTRPSASTPQNTARSHTPQRNPNFDHLSLHDLRAYRQALVEEEDRVSYWRRIIQARLDLVRAGEAGEINTAAVRHVLAEARLDAGRRALIRILPNDDMPPLPNLDRLWERQPRPGDTRYNEMLARELAGAEIQLSAYRAALHRRIEAATKELIARYREDPSLCLLALPVEPAQMRERRRPV
;
A
#
# COMPACT_ATOMS: atom_id res chain seq x y z
N MET A 1 53.83 40.69 8.57
CA MET A 1 53.19 40.61 7.23
C MET A 1 53.41 39.19 6.71
N ALA A 2 52.47 38.27 6.53
CA ALA A 2 51.02 38.21 6.71
C ALA A 2 50.69 36.71 6.92
N GLY A 3 50.07 36.35 8.06
CA GLY A 3 49.56 35.00 8.29
C GLY A 3 48.15 34.90 7.73
N ARG A 4 47.95 34.09 6.69
CA ARG A 4 46.64 33.86 6.07
C ARG A 4 45.83 32.90 6.95
N THR A 5 44.90 33.44 7.73
CA THR A 5 43.86 32.68 8.43
C THR A 5 42.80 32.25 7.43
N ARG A 6 42.58 30.94 7.25
CA ARG A 6 41.43 30.42 6.50
C ARG A 6 40.17 30.56 7.36
N PRO A 7 39.06 31.10 6.86
CA PRO A 7 37.80 31.03 7.58
C PRO A 7 37.27 29.59 7.53
N SER A 8 37.11 28.97 8.70
CA SER A 8 36.34 27.74 8.85
C SER A 8 34.88 28.05 8.51
N ALA A 9 34.40 27.53 7.38
CA ALA A 9 33.00 27.57 7.04
C ALA A 9 32.24 26.68 8.03
N SER A 10 31.41 27.31 8.87
CA SER A 10 30.45 26.64 9.73
C SER A 10 29.39 25.98 8.85
N THR A 11 29.54 24.68 8.59
CA THR A 11 28.48 23.89 7.96
C THR A 11 27.25 23.92 8.86
N PRO A 12 26.07 24.32 8.38
CA PRO A 12 24.85 24.20 9.17
C PRO A 12 24.57 22.70 9.35
N GLN A 13 24.68 22.22 10.60
CA GLN A 13 24.23 20.89 10.98
C GLN A 13 22.72 20.83 10.77
N ASN A 14 22.33 20.18 9.67
CA ASN A 14 20.98 19.76 9.39
C ASN A 14 20.54 18.82 10.52
N THR A 15 19.91 19.40 11.54
CA THR A 15 19.24 18.67 12.61
C THR A 15 17.95 18.11 12.05
N ALA A 16 18.07 17.11 11.17
CA ALA A 16 17.05 16.10 11.04
C ALA A 16 17.00 15.38 12.39
N ARG A 17 16.28 15.98 13.34
CA ARG A 17 16.00 15.37 14.64
C ARG A 17 15.37 14.03 14.31
N SER A 18 16.08 12.95 14.62
CA SER A 18 15.53 11.60 14.62
C SER A 18 14.32 11.61 15.55
N HIS A 19 13.13 11.87 15.00
CA HIS A 19 11.91 11.86 15.77
C HIS A 19 11.60 10.40 16.07
N THR A 20 12.06 9.94 17.23
CA THR A 20 11.76 8.61 17.73
C THR A 20 10.24 8.44 17.70
N PRO A 21 9.70 7.39 17.05
CA PRO A 21 8.27 7.14 17.03
C PRO A 21 7.74 7.00 18.46
N GLN A 22 6.64 7.71 18.76
CA GLN A 22 5.94 7.64 20.04
C GLN A 22 4.71 6.74 19.90
N ARG A 23 4.21 6.18 21.02
CA ARG A 23 2.97 5.41 21.07
C ARG A 23 1.80 6.25 20.57
N ASN A 24 0.96 5.64 19.76
CA ASN A 24 -0.27 6.24 19.28
C ASN A 24 -1.49 5.56 19.93
N PRO A 25 -2.28 6.29 20.74
CA PRO A 25 -3.42 5.73 21.47
C PRO A 25 -4.46 5.02 20.60
N ASN A 26 -4.55 5.38 19.33
CA ASN A 26 -5.46 4.74 18.38
C ASN A 26 -5.19 3.25 18.19
N PHE A 27 -4.01 2.74 18.56
CA PHE A 27 -3.66 1.33 18.43
C PHE A 27 -3.69 0.57 19.78
N ASP A 28 -4.04 1.21 20.89
CA ASP A 28 -3.95 0.60 22.22
C ASP A 28 -4.88 -0.60 22.41
N HIS A 29 -5.99 -0.65 21.66
CA HIS A 29 -6.92 -1.77 21.65
C HIS A 29 -6.41 -3.00 20.86
N LEU A 30 -5.34 -2.85 20.07
CA LEU A 30 -4.76 -3.95 19.29
C LEU A 30 -3.63 -4.62 20.05
N SER A 31 -3.65 -5.95 20.11
CA SER A 31 -2.48 -6.72 20.55
C SER A 31 -1.31 -6.54 19.58
N LEU A 32 -0.09 -6.87 19.99
CA LEU A 32 1.08 -6.82 19.10
C LEU A 32 0.90 -7.72 17.86
N HIS A 33 0.32 -8.91 18.06
CA HIS A 33 0.01 -9.84 16.98
C HIS A 33 -0.99 -9.22 16.00
N ASP A 34 -2.08 -8.64 16.51
CA ASP A 34 -3.13 -8.04 15.68
C ASP A 34 -2.65 -6.79 14.95
N LEU A 35 -1.75 -6.01 15.55
CA LEU A 35 -1.10 -4.88 14.89
C LEU A 35 -0.20 -5.34 13.72
N ARG A 36 0.53 -6.45 13.87
CA ARG A 36 1.31 -7.06 12.77
C ARG A 36 0.39 -7.55 11.65
N ALA A 37 -0.67 -8.27 12.01
CA ALA A 37 -1.66 -8.76 11.07
C ALA A 37 -2.37 -7.61 10.34
N TYR A 38 -2.71 -6.53 11.06
CA TYR A 38 -3.30 -5.32 10.50
C TYR A 38 -2.36 -4.65 9.50
N ARG A 39 -1.09 -4.45 9.86
CA ARG A 39 -0.10 -3.89 8.93
C ARG A 39 0.05 -4.77 7.67
N GLN A 40 0.08 -6.09 7.84
CA GLN A 40 0.20 -7.02 6.72
C GLN A 40 -1.01 -6.94 5.79
N ALA A 41 -2.23 -6.94 6.35
CA ALA A 41 -3.45 -6.77 5.57
C ALA A 41 -3.51 -5.42 4.82
N LEU A 42 -2.96 -4.34 5.41
CA LEU A 42 -2.83 -3.04 4.74
C LEU A 42 -1.88 -3.10 3.54
N VAL A 43 -0.75 -3.81 3.67
CA VAL A 43 0.22 -4.00 2.57
C VAL A 43 -0.42 -4.80 1.44
N GLU A 44 -1.10 -5.90 1.74
CA GLU A 44 -1.80 -6.73 0.74
C GLU A 44 -2.92 -5.96 0.02
N GLU A 45 -3.63 -5.09 0.73
CA GLU A 45 -4.59 -4.18 0.11
C GLU A 45 -3.90 -3.14 -0.79
N GLU A 46 -2.78 -2.55 -0.35
CA GLU A 46 -2.00 -1.62 -1.17
C GLU A 46 -1.54 -2.28 -2.47
N ASP A 47 -1.00 -3.48 -2.40
CA ASP A 47 -0.51 -4.23 -3.56
C ASP A 47 -1.64 -4.45 -4.58
N ARG A 48 -2.83 -4.83 -4.11
CA ARG A 48 -4.02 -4.98 -4.96
C ARG A 48 -4.44 -3.65 -5.60
N VAL A 49 -4.46 -2.55 -4.85
CA VAL A 49 -4.82 -1.22 -5.38
C VAL A 49 -3.78 -0.75 -6.40
N SER A 50 -2.50 -0.94 -6.11
CA SER A 50 -1.37 -0.64 -7.00
C SER A 50 -1.44 -1.46 -8.28
N TYR A 51 -1.87 -2.72 -8.20
CA TYR A 51 -2.16 -3.54 -9.37
C TYR A 51 -3.30 -2.94 -10.20
N TRP A 52 -4.48 -2.71 -9.60
CA TRP A 52 -5.64 -2.12 -10.30
C TRP A 52 -5.35 -0.77 -10.94
N ARG A 53 -4.59 0.09 -10.28
CA ARG A 53 -4.19 1.39 -10.82
C ARG A 53 -3.40 1.23 -12.12
N ARG A 54 -2.42 0.31 -12.17
CA ARG A 54 -1.61 0.05 -13.37
C ARG A 54 -2.47 -0.43 -14.55
N ILE A 55 -3.48 -1.26 -14.28
CA ILE A 55 -4.40 -1.75 -15.31
C ILE A 55 -5.28 -0.62 -15.86
N ILE A 56 -5.82 0.22 -14.98
CA ILE A 56 -6.64 1.36 -15.40
C ILE A 56 -5.82 2.35 -16.22
N GLN A 57 -4.57 2.60 -15.82
CA GLN A 57 -3.62 3.42 -16.58
C GLN A 57 -3.36 2.82 -17.97
N ALA A 58 -2.99 1.54 -18.05
CA ALA A 58 -2.75 0.87 -19.33
C ALA A 58 -3.98 0.92 -20.26
N ARG A 59 -5.18 0.76 -19.71
CA ARG A 59 -6.43 0.85 -20.47
C ARG A 59 -6.74 2.28 -20.91
N LEU A 60 -6.48 3.27 -20.07
CA LEU A 60 -6.64 4.68 -20.41
C LEU A 60 -5.70 5.06 -21.57
N ASP A 61 -4.45 4.59 -21.53
CA ASP A 61 -3.48 4.81 -22.60
C ASP A 61 -3.95 4.17 -23.92
N LEU A 62 -4.50 2.96 -23.86
CA LEU A 62 -5.09 2.29 -25.02
C LEU A 62 -6.28 3.06 -25.62
N VAL A 63 -7.19 3.55 -24.78
CA VAL A 63 -8.36 4.33 -25.25
C VAL A 63 -7.91 5.65 -25.88
N ARG A 64 -6.87 6.29 -25.34
CA ARG A 64 -6.31 7.55 -25.85
C ARG A 64 -5.52 7.40 -27.13
N ALA A 65 -4.86 6.26 -27.33
CA ALA A 65 -4.06 5.99 -28.53
C ALA A 65 -4.91 5.92 -29.82
N GLY A 66 -6.24 5.78 -29.73
CA GLY A 66 -7.17 5.92 -30.86
C GLY A 66 -7.10 4.83 -31.92
N GLU A 67 -6.08 3.97 -31.89
CA GLU A 67 -5.74 2.91 -32.84
C GLU A 67 -5.20 1.72 -32.02
N ALA A 68 -5.41 0.44 -32.30
CA ALA A 68 -5.90 -0.28 -33.47
C ALA A 68 -6.54 -1.61 -33.00
N GLY A 69 -7.13 -2.35 -33.94
CA GLY A 69 -7.95 -3.54 -33.71
C GLY A 69 -7.39 -4.63 -32.80
N GLU A 70 -8.33 -5.45 -32.31
CA GLU A 70 -8.12 -6.78 -31.73
C GLU A 70 -7.11 -6.91 -30.57
N ILE A 71 -7.13 -6.01 -29.58
CA ILE A 71 -6.62 -6.42 -28.26
C ILE A 71 -7.73 -7.17 -27.52
N ASN A 72 -7.51 -8.48 -27.32
CA ASN A 72 -8.43 -9.36 -26.62
C ASN A 72 -8.51 -8.99 -25.12
N THR A 73 -9.31 -7.98 -24.81
CA THR A 73 -9.60 -7.54 -23.44
C THR A 73 -10.21 -8.65 -22.57
N ALA A 74 -10.67 -9.77 -23.14
CA ALA A 74 -11.20 -10.90 -22.40
C ALA A 74 -10.11 -11.68 -21.66
N ALA A 75 -8.89 -11.79 -22.21
CA ALA A 75 -7.77 -12.45 -21.53
C ALA A 75 -7.33 -11.69 -20.27
N VAL A 76 -7.31 -10.35 -20.34
CA VAL A 76 -7.03 -9.50 -19.17
C VAL A 76 -8.17 -9.57 -18.16
N ARG A 77 -9.42 -9.68 -18.61
CA ARG A 77 -10.61 -9.73 -17.74
C ARG A 77 -10.63 -10.90 -16.75
N HIS A 78 -10.17 -12.09 -17.16
CA HIS A 78 -10.18 -13.28 -16.29
C HIS A 78 -9.18 -13.17 -15.13
N VAL A 79 -7.98 -12.64 -15.39
CA VAL A 79 -6.93 -12.45 -14.37
C VAL A 79 -7.35 -11.39 -13.32
N LEU A 80 -8.26 -10.49 -13.71
CA LEU A 80 -8.70 -9.36 -12.87
C LEU A 80 -9.93 -9.64 -12.02
N ALA A 81 -10.81 -10.54 -12.48
CA ALA A 81 -12.02 -10.91 -11.74
C ALA A 81 -11.71 -11.58 -10.38
N GLU A 82 -10.54 -12.23 -10.24
CA GLU A 82 -10.10 -12.81 -8.97
C GLU A 82 -9.60 -11.74 -7.96
N ALA A 83 -9.18 -10.56 -8.42
CA ALA A 83 -8.54 -9.53 -7.59
C ALA A 83 -9.54 -8.54 -6.95
N ARG A 84 -10.66 -9.00 -6.39
CA ARG A 84 -11.71 -8.11 -5.82
C ARG A 84 -11.20 -7.27 -4.65
N LEU A 85 -11.22 -5.94 -4.81
CA LEU A 85 -10.83 -4.95 -3.79
C LEU A 85 -11.78 -4.90 -2.58
N ASP A 86 -13.08 -5.19 -2.79
CA ASP A 86 -14.11 -5.00 -1.75
C ASP A 86 -14.00 -5.96 -0.55
N ALA A 87 -13.39 -7.14 -0.75
CA ALA A 87 -13.19 -8.08 0.35
C ALA A 87 -12.11 -7.60 1.33
N GLY A 88 -11.01 -7.07 0.79
CA GLY A 88 -9.88 -6.55 1.57
C GLY A 88 -10.25 -5.33 2.40
N ARG A 89 -10.85 -4.33 1.74
CA ARG A 89 -11.36 -3.12 2.41
C ARG A 89 -12.28 -3.43 3.60
N ARG A 90 -13.22 -4.37 3.43
CA ARG A 90 -14.17 -4.74 4.51
C ARG A 90 -13.47 -5.36 5.71
N ALA A 91 -12.44 -6.17 5.50
CA ALA A 91 -11.65 -6.74 6.60
C ALA A 91 -10.90 -5.65 7.36
N LEU A 92 -10.30 -4.68 6.65
CA LEU A 92 -9.56 -3.57 7.26
C LEU A 92 -10.45 -2.64 8.10
N ILE A 93 -11.65 -2.30 7.61
CA ILE A 93 -12.61 -1.45 8.34
C ILE A 93 -13.10 -2.13 9.63
N ARG A 94 -13.19 -3.47 9.66
CA ARG A 94 -13.55 -4.20 10.88
C ARG A 94 -12.48 -4.14 11.97
N ILE A 95 -11.20 -4.10 11.59
CA ILE A 95 -10.08 -4.04 12.54
C ILE A 95 -9.93 -2.62 13.11
N LEU A 96 -10.00 -1.61 12.25
CA LEU A 96 -9.96 -0.21 12.66
C LEU A 96 -11.02 0.59 11.90
N PRO A 97 -12.14 0.97 12.57
CA PRO A 97 -13.19 1.82 12.00
C PRO A 97 -12.60 3.12 11.45
N ASN A 98 -13.20 3.65 10.38
CA ASN A 98 -12.44 4.47 9.45
C ASN A 98 -13.21 5.65 8.87
N ASP A 99 -12.97 6.84 9.42
CA ASP A 99 -13.58 8.09 8.95
C ASP A 99 -12.81 8.76 7.78
N ASP A 100 -11.55 8.39 7.54
CA ASP A 100 -10.65 9.12 6.62
C ASP A 100 -10.29 8.40 5.30
N MET A 101 -10.83 7.21 5.02
CA MET A 101 -10.53 6.53 3.75
C MET A 101 -11.40 7.02 2.61
N PRO A 102 -10.81 7.49 1.48
CA PRO A 102 -11.57 7.82 0.29
C PRO A 102 -12.41 6.63 -0.20
N PRO A 103 -13.53 6.88 -0.88
CA PRO A 103 -14.31 5.82 -1.51
C PRO A 103 -13.49 5.11 -2.60
N LEU A 104 -13.70 3.80 -2.75
CA LEU A 104 -13.18 3.05 -3.90
C LEU A 104 -14.08 3.30 -5.13
N PRO A 105 -13.51 3.36 -6.35
CA PRO A 105 -14.30 3.39 -7.56
C PRO A 105 -15.06 2.08 -7.78
N ASN A 106 -16.25 2.16 -8.38
CA ASN A 106 -16.94 0.98 -8.88
C ASN A 106 -16.26 0.51 -10.18
N LEU A 107 -15.27 -0.37 -10.02
CA LEU A 107 -14.49 -0.89 -11.15
C LEU A 107 -15.27 -1.88 -12.01
N ASP A 108 -16.19 -2.65 -11.43
CA ASP A 108 -16.95 -3.70 -12.14
C ASP A 108 -17.67 -3.13 -13.38
N ARG A 109 -18.47 -2.08 -13.18
CA ARG A 109 -19.22 -1.43 -14.28
C ARG A 109 -18.32 -0.73 -15.30
N LEU A 110 -17.20 -0.18 -14.84
CA LEU A 110 -16.24 0.49 -15.71
C LEU A 110 -15.46 -0.52 -16.56
N TRP A 111 -15.25 -1.72 -16.02
CA TRP A 111 -14.52 -2.80 -16.67
C TRP A 111 -15.29 -3.46 -17.81
N GLU A 112 -16.61 -3.56 -17.69
CA GLU A 112 -17.48 -4.17 -18.72
C GLU A 112 -17.53 -3.38 -20.05
N ARG A 113 -17.29 -2.06 -20.00
CA ARG A 113 -17.39 -1.16 -21.16
C ARG A 113 -16.22 -1.34 -22.11
N GLN A 114 -16.45 -1.63 -23.39
CA GLN A 114 -15.36 -1.68 -24.38
C GLN A 114 -15.26 -0.37 -25.17
N PRO A 115 -14.04 0.08 -25.55
CA PRO A 115 -13.89 1.17 -26.51
C PRO A 115 -14.55 0.80 -27.84
N ARG A 116 -15.12 1.80 -28.52
CA ARG A 116 -15.87 1.63 -29.77
C ARG A 116 -15.10 2.27 -30.92
N PRO A 117 -14.64 1.49 -31.92
CA PRO A 117 -14.01 2.05 -33.10
C PRO A 117 -14.95 3.05 -33.80
N GLY A 118 -14.43 4.21 -34.18
CA GLY A 118 -15.21 5.25 -34.89
C GLY A 118 -16.15 6.10 -34.03
N ASP A 119 -16.33 5.80 -32.74
CA ASP A 119 -17.13 6.62 -31.83
C ASP A 119 -16.23 7.41 -30.86
N THR A 120 -15.70 8.53 -31.37
CA THR A 120 -14.79 9.39 -30.62
C THR A 120 -15.41 9.92 -29.32
N ARG A 121 -16.68 10.33 -29.35
CA ARG A 121 -17.38 10.89 -28.18
C ARG A 121 -17.53 9.86 -27.07
N TYR A 122 -17.90 8.63 -27.42
CA TYR A 122 -17.99 7.55 -26.45
C TYR A 122 -16.61 7.22 -25.85
N ASN A 123 -15.56 7.14 -26.67
CA ASN A 123 -14.21 6.83 -26.20
C ASN A 123 -13.63 7.94 -25.30
N GLU A 124 -13.88 9.22 -25.62
CA GLU A 124 -13.52 10.35 -24.75
C GLU A 124 -14.25 10.31 -23.41
N MET A 125 -15.53 9.91 -23.40
CA MET A 125 -16.29 9.73 -22.15
C MET A 125 -15.71 8.58 -21.32
N LEU A 126 -15.43 7.44 -21.94
CA LEU A 126 -14.80 6.29 -21.29
C LEU A 126 -13.42 6.66 -20.72
N ALA A 127 -12.61 7.42 -21.46
CA ALA A 127 -11.31 7.89 -21.01
C ALA A 127 -11.43 8.81 -19.78
N ARG A 128 -12.42 9.71 -19.75
CA ARG A 128 -12.68 10.57 -18.58
C ARG A 128 -13.09 9.76 -17.35
N GLU A 129 -13.94 8.75 -17.50
CA GLU A 129 -14.32 7.87 -16.39
C GLU A 129 -13.15 7.03 -15.87
N LEU A 130 -12.32 6.47 -16.77
CA LEU A 130 -11.09 5.75 -16.42
C LEU A 130 -10.12 6.65 -15.66
N ALA A 131 -9.93 7.90 -16.11
CA ALA A 131 -9.10 8.87 -15.40
C ALA A 131 -9.67 9.20 -14.00
N GLY A 132 -10.99 9.34 -13.86
CA GLY A 132 -11.64 9.53 -12.57
C GLY A 132 -11.41 8.36 -11.60
N ALA A 133 -11.52 7.13 -12.10
CA ALA A 133 -11.24 5.93 -11.30
C ALA A 133 -9.76 5.83 -10.88
N GLU A 134 -8.82 6.20 -11.77
CA GLU A 134 -7.39 6.26 -11.44
C GLU A 134 -7.10 7.22 -10.29
N ILE A 135 -7.71 8.41 -10.31
CA ILE A 135 -7.56 9.42 -9.26
C ILE A 135 -8.07 8.88 -7.92
N GLN A 136 -9.23 8.21 -7.92
CA GLN A 136 -9.79 7.60 -6.70
C GLN A 136 -8.90 6.48 -6.15
N LEU A 137 -8.37 5.60 -7.01
CA LEU A 137 -7.41 4.57 -6.61
C LEU A 137 -6.13 5.17 -6.05
N SER A 138 -5.62 6.24 -6.65
CA SER A 138 -4.44 6.97 -6.17
C SER A 138 -4.66 7.59 -4.79
N ALA A 139 -5.83 8.21 -4.57
CA ALA A 139 -6.20 8.77 -3.27
C ALA A 139 -6.33 7.68 -2.19
N TYR A 140 -6.99 6.57 -2.53
CA TYR A 140 -7.12 5.42 -1.64
C TYR A 140 -5.76 4.81 -1.28
N ARG A 141 -4.89 4.61 -2.28
CA ARG A 141 -3.50 4.14 -2.10
C ARG A 141 -2.71 5.06 -1.17
N ALA A 142 -2.78 6.38 -1.36
CA ALA A 142 -2.11 7.33 -0.49
C ALA A 142 -2.59 7.23 0.97
N ALA A 143 -3.88 6.98 1.18
CA ALA A 143 -4.43 6.76 2.51
C ALA A 143 -3.98 5.42 3.12
N LEU A 144 -3.82 4.35 2.34
CA LEU A 144 -3.21 3.09 2.79
C LEU A 144 -1.76 3.29 3.25
N HIS A 145 -0.94 4.00 2.46
CA HIS A 145 0.46 4.30 2.83
C HIS A 145 0.56 5.02 4.17
N ARG A 146 -0.26 6.06 4.39
CA ARG A 146 -0.30 6.78 5.67
C ARG A 146 -0.60 5.85 6.86
N ARG A 147 -1.46 4.85 6.67
CA ARG A 147 -1.79 3.86 7.71
C ARG A 147 -0.68 2.83 7.91
N ILE A 148 -0.07 2.35 6.85
CA ILE A 148 1.09 1.44 6.92
C ILE A 148 2.21 2.13 7.70
N GLU A 149 2.47 3.40 7.41
CA GLU A 149 3.44 4.21 8.15
C GLU A 149 3.05 4.36 9.62
N ALA A 150 1.78 4.66 9.93
CA ALA A 150 1.30 4.80 11.30
C ALA A 150 1.44 3.48 12.10
N ALA A 151 1.01 2.36 11.53
CA ALA A 151 1.15 1.04 12.14
C ALA A 151 2.63 0.63 12.31
N THR A 152 3.48 1.00 11.35
CA THR A 152 4.93 0.74 11.43
C THR A 152 5.58 1.58 12.53
N LYS A 153 5.23 2.87 12.65
CA LYS A 153 5.69 3.75 13.73
C LYS A 153 5.27 3.21 15.10
N GLU A 154 4.04 2.75 15.22
CA GLU A 154 3.54 2.12 16.45
C GLU A 154 4.33 0.84 16.78
N LEU A 155 4.55 -0.06 15.81
CA LEU A 155 5.37 -1.26 16.03
C LEU A 155 6.78 -0.91 16.53
N ILE A 156 7.42 0.09 15.93
CA ILE A 156 8.74 0.59 16.36
C ILE A 156 8.68 1.12 17.79
N ALA A 157 7.64 1.87 18.16
CA ALA A 157 7.45 2.38 19.51
C ALA A 157 7.32 1.24 20.53
N ARG A 158 6.52 0.20 20.22
CA ARG A 158 6.38 -0.99 21.11
C ARG A 158 7.69 -1.77 21.26
N TYR A 159 8.42 -1.99 20.17
CA TYR A 159 9.72 -2.68 20.24
C TYR A 159 10.78 -1.88 20.98
N ARG A 160 10.67 -0.56 20.97
CA ARG A 160 11.55 0.29 21.77
C ARG A 160 11.23 0.19 23.27
N GLU A 161 9.96 0.11 23.63
CA GLU A 161 9.52 -0.09 25.01
C GLU A 161 9.92 -1.47 25.55
N ASP A 162 9.72 -2.51 24.74
CA ASP A 162 10.13 -3.87 25.05
C ASP A 162 10.78 -4.55 23.84
N PRO A 163 12.12 -4.58 23.77
CA PRO A 163 12.86 -5.24 22.69
C PRO A 163 12.63 -6.75 22.59
N SER A 164 12.20 -7.41 23.68
CA SER A 164 11.97 -8.87 23.68
C SER A 164 10.81 -9.27 22.77
N LEU A 165 9.88 -8.34 22.51
CA LEU A 165 8.75 -8.51 21.58
C LEU A 165 9.19 -8.83 20.13
N CYS A 166 10.41 -8.46 19.75
CA CYS A 166 10.99 -8.85 18.46
C CYS A 166 11.19 -10.36 18.33
N LEU A 167 11.50 -11.05 19.44
CA LEU A 167 11.76 -12.49 19.45
C LEU A 167 10.48 -13.30 19.18
N LEU A 168 9.31 -12.75 19.53
CA LEU A 168 8.00 -13.35 19.22
C LEU A 168 7.69 -13.38 17.71
N ALA A 169 8.47 -12.71 16.87
CA ALA A 169 8.31 -12.75 15.41
C ALA A 169 9.14 -13.86 14.74
N LEU A 170 10.08 -14.47 15.47
CA LEU A 170 10.96 -15.48 14.90
C LEU A 170 10.22 -16.82 14.81
N PRO A 171 10.30 -17.53 13.66
CA PRO A 171 9.80 -18.89 13.59
C PRO A 171 10.59 -19.74 14.59
N VAL A 172 9.90 -20.30 15.58
CA VAL A 172 10.50 -21.27 16.49
C VAL A 172 10.59 -22.59 15.73
N GLU A 173 11.71 -22.82 15.06
CA GLU A 173 12.05 -24.12 14.44
C GLU A 173 11.88 -25.24 15.49
N PRO A 174 10.90 -26.16 15.37
CA PRO A 174 10.70 -27.20 16.36
C PRO A 174 11.74 -28.34 16.29
N ALA A 175 12.80 -28.20 15.49
CA ALA A 175 13.69 -29.31 15.14
C ALA A 175 14.96 -29.45 16.00
N GLN A 176 15.43 -28.43 16.71
CA GLN A 176 16.74 -28.54 17.40
C GLN A 176 16.68 -28.99 18.87
N MET A 177 15.48 -29.16 19.44
CA MET A 177 15.32 -29.58 20.84
C MET A 177 15.27 -31.11 21.03
N ARG A 178 15.19 -31.89 19.95
CA ARG A 178 15.18 -33.36 19.99
C ARG A 178 16.58 -34.00 19.96
N GLU A 179 17.60 -33.30 19.44
CA GLU A 179 18.95 -33.87 19.27
C GLU A 179 19.78 -33.87 20.58
N ARG A 180 19.43 -33.05 21.59
CA ARG A 180 20.19 -32.95 22.85
C ARG A 180 19.75 -33.92 23.96
N ARG A 181 18.80 -34.81 23.68
CA ARG A 181 18.36 -35.87 24.60
C ARG A 181 18.55 -37.25 23.95
N ARG A 182 19.78 -37.61 23.64
CA ARG A 182 20.19 -39.02 23.61
C ARG A 182 21.41 -39.20 24.52
N PRO A 183 21.27 -39.92 25.65
CA PRO A 183 22.41 -40.47 26.35
C PRO A 183 22.82 -41.78 25.67
N VAL A 184 24.10 -41.93 25.34
CA VAL A 184 24.83 -43.20 25.40
C VAL A 184 26.21 -42.89 25.95
#